data_AF-A0A3D5A4U7-F1
#
_entry.id   AF-A0A3D5A4U7-F1
#
_cell.length_a   1.000
_cell.length_b   1.000
_cell.length_c   1.000
_cell.angle_alpha   90.00
_cell.angle_beta   90.00
_cell.angle_gamma   90.00
#
_symmetry.space_group_name_H-M   'P 1'
#
loop_
_entity.id
_entity.type
_entity.pdbx_description
1 polymer ?
#
loop_
_entity_poly.entity_id
_entity_poly.type
_entity_poly.pdbx_seq_one_letter_code
_entity_poly.pdbx_strand_id
1 'polypeptide(L)'
;MAFLTSFPLPLPGGNCATRDSLLERVRKQFPDARWDVACLHDPDRHCTPPCADRAANQCTPPLAYDYAVATSFLPLSEAASQAIRLELGRPLAKGRIGDLAVDGPVQVVLTYYAGAHVATVTVNLVLSSCSVDDIICLRQAVYRDKQLEFCNCRHSAGGTQLGNIGAFVWSYVTALVAALDADGRSDIAVNSRGTVIELTRVTDCESPAEAIERYPKELYGLLTSDEGWRYVPITRALDRLEHRWATRDFVTIIPGPGAVLQLNFASNGTAHDYRKTQECYWSTYYGECPEYFYFDPPLAGLNHGSLITLETVMVMDVLIRNALAENQRDAAYASAGRGFSLTRALTSPFRRMREVRERRSKLLRAVQSLEDCSVDELNVLGRMLVEEWRIPAGIDKVRDLLDLTENDLMLEYQSQTNRMVLWLTVLSLLFAGIELARAADWQSICDFIQPGANNPTP
;
A
#
# COMPACT_ATOMS: atom_id res chain seq x y z
N MET A 1 14.14 -6.57 12.74
CA MET A 1 14.02 -5.44 11.79
C MET A 1 13.37 -5.95 10.51
N ALA A 2 12.31 -5.30 10.05
CA ALA A 2 11.58 -5.68 8.85
C ALA A 2 11.66 -4.56 7.79
N PHE A 3 12.01 -4.90 6.56
CA PHE A 3 11.99 -4.02 5.39
C PHE A 3 10.79 -4.34 4.53
N LEU A 4 9.95 -3.34 4.28
CA LEU A 4 8.76 -3.46 3.47
C LEU A 4 8.95 -2.70 2.17
N THR A 5 8.47 -3.30 1.10
CA THR A 5 8.39 -2.71 -0.23
C THR A 5 7.04 -3.04 -0.84
N SER A 6 6.27 -2.04 -1.29
CA SER A 6 4.97 -2.24 -1.93
C SER A 6 4.98 -1.82 -3.40
N PHE A 7 4.22 -2.54 -4.21
CA PHE A 7 4.11 -2.31 -5.65
C PHE A 7 2.73 -2.71 -6.18
N PRO A 8 2.22 -2.00 -7.21
CA PRO A 8 0.99 -2.40 -7.87
C PRO A 8 1.17 -3.65 -8.70
N LEU A 9 0.10 -4.40 -8.85
CA LEU A 9 -0.02 -5.52 -9.77
C LEU A 9 -0.97 -5.15 -10.91
N PRO A 10 -0.69 -5.60 -12.15
CA PRO A 10 -1.58 -5.35 -13.26
C PRO A 10 -2.96 -5.95 -12.99
N LEU A 11 -4.01 -5.19 -13.32
CA LEU A 11 -5.38 -5.70 -13.29
C LEU A 11 -5.46 -6.95 -14.18
N PRO A 12 -5.88 -8.11 -13.65
CA PRO A 12 -6.00 -9.31 -14.46
C PRO A 12 -7.03 -9.06 -15.57
N GLY A 13 -6.61 -9.25 -16.81
CA GLY A 13 -7.50 -9.24 -17.96
C GLY A 13 -8.47 -10.41 -17.86
N GLY A 14 -9.60 -10.20 -17.19
CA GLY A 14 -10.84 -10.98 -17.34
C GLY A 14 -10.69 -12.49 -17.36
N ASN A 15 -10.05 -13.10 -16.36
CA ASN A 15 -10.29 -14.50 -15.99
C ASN A 15 -9.81 -14.73 -14.54
N CYS A 16 -10.68 -15.35 -13.72
CA CYS A 16 -10.46 -15.69 -12.32
C CYS A 16 -9.33 -16.73 -12.06
N ALA A 17 -8.35 -16.83 -12.96
CA ALA A 17 -7.19 -17.72 -12.84
C ALA A 17 -6.14 -17.19 -11.83
N THR A 18 -6.44 -16.19 -11.00
CA THR A 18 -5.43 -15.25 -10.49
C THR A 18 -4.68 -15.70 -9.24
N ARG A 19 -5.29 -16.49 -8.36
CA ARG A 19 -4.63 -16.96 -7.14
C ARG A 19 -3.76 -18.18 -7.39
N ASP A 20 -4.35 -19.26 -7.91
CA ASP A 20 -3.64 -20.53 -8.05
C ASP A 20 -2.56 -20.46 -9.13
N SER A 21 -2.78 -19.70 -10.21
CA SER A 21 -1.72 -19.46 -11.20
C SER A 21 -0.59 -18.57 -10.69
N LEU A 22 -0.88 -17.62 -9.79
CA LEU A 22 0.15 -16.78 -9.17
C LEU A 22 0.99 -17.60 -8.21
N LEU A 23 0.33 -18.39 -7.35
CA LEU A 23 1.01 -19.35 -6.48
C LEU A 23 1.84 -20.35 -7.27
N GLU A 24 1.31 -20.90 -8.37
CA GLU A 24 2.03 -21.86 -9.20
C GLU A 24 3.23 -21.23 -9.91
N ARG A 25 3.11 -19.98 -10.41
CA ARG A 25 4.22 -19.24 -11.02
C ARG A 25 5.34 -18.95 -10.02
N VAL A 26 4.96 -18.46 -8.84
CA VAL A 26 5.92 -18.15 -7.77
C VAL A 26 6.58 -19.44 -7.26
N ARG A 27 5.83 -20.55 -7.16
CA ARG A 27 6.36 -21.91 -6.88
C ARG A 27 7.35 -22.40 -7.92
N LYS A 28 7.05 -22.23 -9.21
CA LYS A 28 7.96 -22.61 -10.31
C LYS A 28 9.24 -21.79 -10.29
N GLN A 29 9.16 -20.50 -9.95
CA GLN A 29 10.32 -19.62 -9.88
C GLN A 29 11.21 -19.90 -8.67
N PHE A 30 10.63 -20.34 -7.54
CA PHE A 30 11.35 -20.61 -6.29
C PHE A 30 11.07 -22.03 -5.76
N PRO A 31 11.48 -23.08 -6.49
CA PRO A 31 11.12 -24.47 -6.15
C PRO A 31 11.67 -24.92 -4.80
N ASP A 32 12.77 -24.30 -4.33
CA ASP A 32 13.42 -24.61 -3.06
C ASP A 32 12.82 -23.84 -1.86
N ALA A 33 11.90 -22.90 -2.10
CA ALA A 33 11.29 -22.13 -1.02
C ALA A 33 10.37 -23.01 -0.17
N ARG A 34 10.38 -22.80 1.15
CA ARG A 34 9.40 -23.42 2.04
C ARG A 34 8.08 -22.66 1.94
N TRP A 35 7.04 -23.30 1.43
CA TRP A 35 5.76 -22.67 1.13
C TRP A 35 4.75 -22.89 2.26
N ASP A 36 4.53 -21.88 3.08
CA ASP A 36 3.38 -21.83 3.99
C ASP A 36 2.36 -20.81 3.45
N VAL A 37 1.19 -21.31 3.04
CA VAL A 37 0.10 -20.48 2.49
C VAL A 37 -0.94 -20.31 3.58
N ALA A 38 -0.96 -19.15 4.23
CA ALA A 38 -2.11 -18.74 5.03
C ALA A 38 -3.12 -18.03 4.13
N CYS A 39 -4.35 -18.52 4.13
CA CYS A 39 -5.48 -17.81 3.54
C CYS A 39 -6.23 -17.14 4.68
N LEU A 40 -6.40 -15.83 4.63
CA LEU A 40 -7.08 -15.04 5.66
C LEU A 40 -8.62 -15.14 5.58
N HIS A 41 -9.14 -16.28 5.10
CA HIS A 41 -10.56 -16.44 4.84
C HIS A 41 -11.25 -17.39 5.82
N ASP A 42 -12.31 -16.83 6.42
CA ASP A 42 -13.43 -17.42 7.14
C ASP A 42 -13.26 -17.45 8.69
N PRO A 43 -13.78 -16.43 9.41
CA PRO A 43 -13.72 -16.38 10.88
C PRO A 43 -14.46 -17.57 11.54
N ASP A 44 -15.33 -18.28 10.80
CA ASP A 44 -16.05 -19.45 11.28
C ASP A 44 -15.32 -20.78 10.98
N ARG A 45 -14.19 -20.75 10.25
CA ARG A 45 -13.30 -21.91 10.09
C ARG A 45 -12.08 -21.75 10.96
N HIS A 46 -12.07 -22.45 12.09
CA HIS A 46 -10.83 -22.69 12.83
C HIS A 46 -9.79 -23.31 11.89
N CYS A 47 -8.75 -22.53 11.54
CA CYS A 47 -7.55 -23.09 10.92
C CYS A 47 -6.92 -24.04 11.94
N THR A 48 -7.19 -25.33 11.82
CA THR A 48 -6.44 -26.34 12.57
C THR A 48 -4.98 -26.24 12.12
N PRO A 49 -4.01 -26.05 13.04
CA PRO A 49 -2.61 -26.05 12.65
C PRO A 49 -2.30 -27.37 11.95
N PRO A 50 -1.51 -27.38 10.85
CA PRO A 50 -1.19 -28.59 10.09
C PRO A 50 -0.33 -29.62 10.87
N CYS A 51 -0.22 -29.46 12.18
CA CYS A 51 0.63 -30.24 13.08
C CYS A 51 -0.13 -31.25 13.96
N ALA A 52 -1.46 -31.40 13.80
CA ALA A 52 -2.27 -32.27 14.66
C ALA A 52 -1.82 -33.75 14.70
N ASP A 53 -1.03 -34.21 13.73
CA ASP A 53 -0.55 -35.61 13.63
C ASP A 53 0.97 -35.81 13.87
N ARG A 54 1.72 -34.78 14.30
CA ARG A 54 3.17 -34.94 14.61
C ARG A 54 3.46 -34.64 16.07
N ALA A 55 4.16 -35.58 16.72
CA ALA A 55 4.51 -35.57 18.14
C ALA A 55 4.88 -34.17 18.68
N ALA A 56 4.23 -33.80 19.78
CA ALA A 56 4.03 -32.45 20.32
C ALA A 56 5.28 -31.62 20.71
N ASN A 57 6.50 -32.07 20.42
CA ASN A 57 7.72 -31.44 20.95
C ASN A 57 8.63 -30.74 19.91
N GLN A 58 8.23 -30.60 18.64
CA GLN A 58 9.09 -30.00 17.60
C GLN A 58 8.40 -29.07 16.58
N CYS A 59 7.13 -28.75 16.75
CA CYS A 59 6.44 -27.86 15.82
C CYS A 59 6.36 -26.44 16.40
N THR A 60 7.36 -25.60 16.16
CA THR A 60 7.11 -24.16 16.13
C THR A 60 6.05 -23.88 15.06
N PRO A 61 4.95 -23.16 15.39
CA PRO A 61 3.94 -22.82 14.40
C PRO A 61 4.59 -22.07 13.22
N PRO A 62 4.11 -22.29 11.98
CA PRO A 62 4.64 -21.58 10.83
C PRO A 62 4.31 -20.09 10.96
N LEU A 63 5.20 -19.22 10.49
CA LEU A 63 5.06 -17.76 10.64
C LEU A 63 3.81 -17.20 9.94
N ALA A 64 3.32 -17.92 8.94
CA ALA A 64 2.04 -17.65 8.29
C ALA A 64 0.84 -17.82 9.25
N TYR A 65 0.93 -18.73 10.23
CA TYR A 65 -0.04 -18.89 11.31
C TYR A 65 0.05 -17.74 12.30
N ASP A 66 1.24 -17.36 12.75
CA ASP A 66 1.45 -16.20 13.64
C ASP A 66 0.85 -14.92 13.02
N TYR A 67 1.06 -14.74 11.72
CA TYR A 67 0.46 -13.64 10.99
C TYR A 67 -1.06 -13.76 10.88
N ALA A 68 -1.58 -14.94 10.55
CA ALA A 68 -3.01 -15.18 10.45
C ALA A 68 -3.71 -14.90 11.78
N VAL A 69 -3.11 -15.33 12.90
CA VAL A 69 -3.55 -15.04 14.26
C VAL A 69 -3.55 -13.53 14.50
N ALA A 70 -2.42 -12.84 14.27
CA ALA A 70 -2.33 -11.39 14.43
C ALA A 70 -3.37 -10.64 13.58
N THR A 71 -3.58 -11.05 12.33
CA THR A 71 -4.58 -10.46 11.43
C THR A 71 -6.01 -10.85 11.75
N SER A 72 -6.26 -12.02 12.37
CA SER A 72 -7.62 -12.44 12.77
C SER A 72 -8.16 -11.59 13.92
N PHE A 73 -7.25 -11.00 14.69
CA PHE A 73 -7.56 -10.02 15.73
C PHE A 73 -7.62 -8.59 15.20
N LEU A 74 -7.24 -8.38 13.93
CA LEU A 74 -7.34 -7.09 13.27
C LEU A 74 -8.58 -7.09 12.36
N PRO A 75 -9.53 -6.18 12.58
CA PRO A 75 -10.62 -5.93 11.65
C PRO A 75 -10.04 -5.28 10.40
N LEU A 76 -9.44 -6.11 9.56
CA LEU A 76 -8.97 -5.76 8.25
C LEU A 76 -10.20 -5.71 7.33
N SER A 77 -10.27 -4.70 6.47
CA SER A 77 -11.33 -4.58 5.47
C SER A 77 -11.41 -5.85 4.60
N GLU A 78 -12.56 -6.08 3.94
CA GLU A 78 -12.74 -7.19 2.99
C GLU A 78 -11.61 -7.31 1.94
N ALA A 79 -10.87 -6.23 1.67
CA ALA A 79 -9.73 -6.23 0.76
C ALA A 79 -8.47 -6.93 1.34
N ALA A 80 -8.31 -6.91 2.66
CA ALA A 80 -7.19 -7.51 3.37
C ALA A 80 -7.50 -8.93 3.90
N SER A 81 -8.77 -9.33 4.02
CA SER A 81 -9.17 -10.73 4.25
C SER A 81 -8.89 -11.67 3.06
N GLN A 82 -8.56 -11.11 1.89
CA GLN A 82 -8.11 -11.86 0.71
C GLN A 82 -6.58 -11.94 0.57
N ALA A 83 -5.82 -11.54 1.61
CA ALA A 83 -4.37 -11.58 1.51
C ALA A 83 -3.80 -13.00 1.47
N ILE A 84 -3.01 -13.27 0.43
CA ILE A 84 -2.23 -14.50 0.30
C ILE A 84 -0.83 -14.18 0.79
N ARG A 85 -0.41 -14.87 1.85
CA ARG A 85 0.92 -14.71 2.40
C ARG A 85 1.81 -15.89 2.01
N LEU A 86 2.99 -15.59 1.49
CA LEU A 86 3.98 -16.59 1.07
C LEU A 86 5.28 -16.32 1.80
N GLU A 87 5.66 -17.25 2.67
CA GLU A 87 7.03 -17.30 3.18
C GLU A 87 7.94 -17.90 2.10
N LEU A 88 9.07 -17.25 1.85
CA LEU A 88 10.01 -17.65 0.82
C LEU A 88 11.32 -18.07 1.48
N GLY A 89 11.38 -19.33 1.91
CA GLY A 89 12.53 -19.87 2.61
C GLY A 89 13.70 -20.23 1.69
N ARG A 90 14.69 -19.35 1.56
CA ARG A 90 16.09 -19.81 1.64
C ARG A 90 16.65 -19.21 2.91
N PRO A 91 16.85 -20.00 4.00
CA PRO A 91 17.65 -19.51 5.09
C PRO A 91 19.02 -19.18 4.49
N LEU A 92 19.36 -17.90 4.36
CA LEU A 92 20.76 -17.53 4.43
C LEU A 92 21.23 -18.15 5.73
N ALA A 93 22.06 -19.19 5.63
CA ALA A 93 22.53 -19.95 6.78
C ALA A 93 23.03 -18.95 7.83
N LYS A 94 22.80 -19.24 9.11
CA LYS A 94 23.36 -18.48 10.24
C LYS A 94 24.77 -18.02 9.86
N GLY A 95 24.98 -16.71 9.85
CA GLY A 95 26.14 -16.15 9.19
C GLY A 95 26.33 -14.69 9.55
N ARG A 96 27.43 -14.13 9.06
CA ARG A 96 27.72 -12.72 9.22
C ARG A 96 27.32 -11.95 7.96
N ILE A 97 26.68 -10.81 8.17
CA ILE A 97 26.49 -9.76 7.16
C ILE A 97 27.65 -8.78 7.32
N GLY A 98 28.77 -9.01 6.64
CA GLY A 98 30.00 -8.29 6.99
C GLY A 98 30.43 -8.63 8.42
N ASP A 99 30.35 -7.67 9.34
CA ASP A 99 30.63 -7.88 10.77
C ASP A 99 29.35 -8.07 11.63
N LEU A 100 28.17 -7.87 11.05
CA LEU A 100 26.88 -8.02 11.74
C LEU A 100 26.53 -9.49 11.94
N ALA A 101 26.26 -9.87 13.19
CA ALA A 101 25.73 -11.19 13.52
C ALA A 101 24.22 -11.23 13.24
N VAL A 102 23.79 -12.08 12.32
CA VAL A 102 22.37 -12.35 12.07
C VAL A 102 21.96 -13.58 12.84
N ASP A 103 21.00 -13.38 13.73
CA ASP A 103 20.45 -14.41 14.59
C ASP A 103 19.28 -15.08 13.88
N GLY A 104 19.61 -16.09 13.08
CA GLY A 104 18.61 -16.92 12.40
C GLY A 104 18.46 -16.61 10.91
N PRO A 105 17.47 -17.24 10.26
CA PRO A 105 17.29 -17.10 8.83
C PRO A 105 16.69 -15.75 8.46
N VAL A 106 17.13 -15.20 7.34
CA VAL A 106 16.43 -14.09 6.68
C VAL A 106 15.07 -14.59 6.22
N GLN A 107 14.00 -13.97 6.71
CA GLN A 107 12.63 -14.32 6.36
C GLN A 107 12.15 -13.35 5.29
N VAL A 108 11.62 -13.87 4.19
CA VAL A 108 10.99 -13.06 3.14
C VAL A 108 9.52 -13.43 3.09
N VAL A 109 8.66 -12.43 3.16
CA VAL A 109 7.23 -12.61 3.17
C VAL A 109 6.57 -11.74 2.13
N LEU A 110 5.84 -12.37 1.21
CA LEU A 110 5.01 -11.68 0.22
C LEU A 110 3.57 -11.67 0.71
N THR A 111 2.93 -10.49 0.78
CA THR A 111 1.49 -10.34 1.00
C THR A 111 0.85 -9.78 -0.26
N TYR A 112 -0.23 -10.40 -0.73
CA TYR A 112 -0.98 -9.92 -1.90
C TYR A 112 -2.37 -9.41 -1.53
N TYR A 113 -2.65 -8.14 -1.75
CA TYR A 113 -3.94 -7.49 -1.53
C TYR A 113 -4.79 -7.55 -2.79
N ALA A 114 -5.60 -8.59 -2.93
CA ALA A 114 -6.38 -8.84 -4.14
C ALA A 114 -7.35 -7.71 -4.50
N GLY A 115 -8.05 -7.14 -3.52
CA GLY A 115 -9.00 -6.04 -3.75
C GLY A 115 -8.35 -4.73 -4.17
N ALA A 116 -7.09 -4.52 -3.80
CA ALA A 116 -6.31 -3.33 -4.16
C ALA A 116 -5.40 -3.55 -5.38
N HIS A 117 -5.21 -4.81 -5.80
CA HIS A 117 -4.17 -5.20 -6.75
C HIS A 117 -2.80 -4.65 -6.37
N VAL A 118 -2.44 -4.77 -5.09
CA VAL A 118 -1.13 -4.36 -4.56
C VAL A 118 -0.49 -5.56 -3.90
N ALA A 119 0.82 -5.68 -4.02
CA ALA A 119 1.59 -6.64 -3.24
C ALA A 119 2.64 -5.90 -2.38
N THR A 120 2.93 -6.48 -1.23
CA THR A 120 3.99 -6.05 -0.33
C THR A 120 4.98 -7.19 -0.13
N VAL A 121 6.26 -6.85 -0.09
CA VAL A 121 7.33 -7.79 0.25
C VAL A 121 8.00 -7.29 1.50
N THR A 122 7.99 -8.13 2.52
CA THR A 122 8.61 -7.90 3.81
C THR A 122 9.85 -8.78 3.92
N VAL A 123 11.02 -8.18 4.19
CA VAL A 123 12.26 -8.90 4.50
C VAL A 123 12.59 -8.66 5.96
N ASN A 124 12.54 -9.71 6.77
CA ASN A 124 12.82 -9.64 8.19
C ASN A 124 14.20 -10.21 8.53
N LEU A 125 14.91 -9.45 9.35
CA LEU A 125 16.24 -9.74 9.86
C LEU A 125 16.20 -9.64 11.39
N VAL A 126 16.61 -10.71 12.06
CA VAL A 126 16.79 -10.73 13.51
C VAL A 126 18.29 -10.60 13.79
N LEU A 127 18.64 -9.67 14.66
CA LEU A 127 20.03 -9.30 14.93
C LEU A 127 20.28 -9.39 16.44
N SER A 128 21.36 -10.05 16.87
CA SER A 128 21.69 -10.24 18.30
C SER A 128 22.22 -8.97 18.96
N SER A 129 23.09 -8.26 18.25
CA SER A 129 23.83 -7.11 18.76
C SER A 129 24.29 -6.25 17.60
N CYS A 130 23.86 -4.99 17.57
CA CYS A 130 24.18 -4.03 16.52
C CYS A 130 24.34 -2.64 17.12
N SER A 131 25.24 -1.85 16.54
CA SER A 131 25.28 -0.43 16.80
C SER A 131 24.19 0.30 15.99
N VAL A 132 23.89 1.54 16.38
CA VAL A 132 22.98 2.42 15.63
C VAL A 132 23.45 2.60 14.19
N ASP A 133 24.75 2.80 13.98
CA ASP A 133 25.32 3.00 12.64
C ASP A 133 25.17 1.76 11.76
N ASP A 134 25.30 0.56 12.34
CA ASP A 134 25.13 -0.68 11.57
C ASP A 134 23.70 -0.80 11.03
N ILE A 135 22.71 -0.44 11.85
CA ILE A 135 21.29 -0.47 11.47
C ILE A 135 20.99 0.59 10.40
N ILE A 136 21.54 1.81 10.55
CA ILE A 136 21.41 2.88 9.56
C ILE A 136 22.03 2.46 8.22
N CYS A 137 23.26 1.95 8.26
CA CYS A 137 23.98 1.48 7.07
C CYS A 137 23.21 0.36 6.35
N LEU A 138 22.70 -0.62 7.10
CA LEU A 138 21.88 -1.70 6.57
C LEU A 138 20.61 -1.16 5.90
N ARG A 139 19.91 -0.21 6.54
CA ARG A 139 18.69 0.41 5.98
C ARG A 139 18.96 1.12 4.67
N GLN A 140 20.03 1.92 4.61
CA GLN A 140 20.42 2.64 3.40
C GLN A 140 20.86 1.70 2.28
N ALA A 141 21.59 0.63 2.61
CA ALA A 141 22.03 -0.39 1.65
C ALA A 141 20.84 -1.10 0.98
N VAL A 142 19.78 -1.40 1.73
CA VAL A 142 18.55 -2.02 1.20
C VAL A 142 17.80 -1.07 0.27
N TYR A 143 17.68 0.22 0.62
CA TYR A 143 16.93 1.16 -0.19
C TYR A 143 17.71 1.76 -1.37
N ARG A 144 19.02 1.53 -1.47
CA ARG A 144 19.85 2.06 -2.58
C ARG A 144 19.62 3.57 -2.78
N ASP A 145 19.69 4.35 -1.71
CA ASP A 145 19.65 5.81 -1.86
C ASP A 145 20.90 6.25 -2.63
N LYS A 146 20.71 6.54 -3.93
CA LYS A 146 21.79 6.83 -4.89
C LYS A 146 22.58 8.10 -4.55
N GLN A 147 22.17 8.87 -3.54
CA GLN A 147 22.84 10.10 -3.11
C GLN A 147 23.98 9.87 -2.11
N LEU A 148 24.22 8.63 -1.67
CA LEU A 148 25.22 8.35 -0.65
C LEU A 148 26.46 7.66 -1.23
N GLU A 149 27.48 8.48 -1.54
CA GLU A 149 28.87 8.03 -1.47
C GLU A 149 29.24 7.92 0.01
N PHE A 150 29.18 6.72 0.58
CA PHE A 150 29.62 6.46 1.96
C PHE A 150 31.06 6.96 2.16
N CYS A 151 31.22 8.13 2.77
CA CYS A 151 32.54 8.72 3.00
C CYS A 151 33.30 8.05 4.16
N ASN A 152 32.69 7.16 4.96
CA ASN A 152 33.36 6.63 6.16
C ASN A 152 33.03 5.20 6.60
N CYS A 153 32.40 4.36 5.78
CA CYS A 153 32.38 2.91 6.02
C CYS A 153 33.74 2.28 5.65
N ARG A 154 34.82 2.79 6.26
CA ARG A 154 36.18 2.22 6.28
C ARG A 154 36.40 1.32 7.50
N HIS A 155 35.35 0.96 8.23
CA HIS A 155 35.45 -0.07 9.24
C HIS A 155 35.32 -1.44 8.59
N SER A 156 36.45 -2.15 8.65
CA SER A 156 36.79 -3.47 8.12
C SER A 156 37.04 -3.57 6.61
N ALA A 157 38.13 -4.25 6.27
CA ALA A 157 38.65 -4.50 4.92
C ALA A 157 37.75 -5.41 4.06
N GLY A 158 36.42 -5.41 4.29
CA GLY A 158 35.43 -6.32 3.73
C GLY A 158 34.16 -5.63 3.21
N GLY A 159 34.23 -4.34 2.84
CA GLY A 159 33.11 -3.50 2.36
C GLY A 159 32.30 -4.03 1.16
N THR A 160 32.61 -5.21 0.64
CA THR A 160 31.83 -5.92 -0.38
C THR A 160 30.59 -6.63 0.16
N GLN A 161 30.50 -6.96 1.46
CA GLN A 161 29.47 -7.90 1.94
C GLN A 161 28.09 -7.27 2.28
N LEU A 162 28.02 -6.04 2.79
CA LEU A 162 26.73 -5.36 3.06
C LEU A 162 26.00 -4.96 1.77
N GLY A 163 26.74 -4.49 0.76
CA GLY A 163 26.20 -4.20 -0.58
C GLY A 163 25.60 -5.44 -1.25
N ASN A 164 26.13 -6.64 -0.95
CA ASN A 164 25.59 -7.90 -1.47
C ASN A 164 24.19 -8.21 -0.94
N ILE A 165 23.77 -7.64 0.19
CA ILE A 165 22.46 -7.92 0.79
C ILE A 165 21.39 -7.03 0.22
N GLY A 166 21.68 -5.73 0.09
CA GLY A 166 20.84 -4.84 -0.70
C GLY A 166 20.68 -5.41 -2.11
N ALA A 167 21.77 -5.90 -2.73
CA ALA A 167 21.71 -6.57 -4.02
C ALA A 167 20.91 -7.87 -4.01
N PHE A 168 21.09 -8.73 -3.00
CA PHE A 168 20.36 -9.99 -2.85
C PHE A 168 18.86 -9.74 -2.68
N VAL A 169 18.48 -8.93 -1.68
CA VAL A 169 17.09 -8.53 -1.42
C VAL A 169 16.47 -7.94 -2.69
N TRP A 170 17.16 -7.03 -3.37
CA TRP A 170 16.61 -6.41 -4.57
C TRP A 170 16.53 -7.36 -5.75
N SER A 171 17.50 -8.26 -5.93
CA SER A 171 17.45 -9.30 -6.96
C SER A 171 16.27 -10.23 -6.73
N TYR A 172 15.97 -10.53 -5.45
CA TYR A 172 14.87 -11.37 -5.04
C TYR A 172 13.52 -10.69 -5.26
N VAL A 173 13.38 -9.44 -4.80
CA VAL A 173 12.20 -8.60 -5.06
C VAL A 173 11.98 -8.43 -6.56
N THR A 174 13.02 -8.18 -7.34
CA THR A 174 12.92 -8.02 -8.81
C THR A 174 12.47 -9.32 -9.47
N ALA A 175 13.03 -10.46 -9.06
CA ALA A 175 12.62 -11.77 -9.58
C ALA A 175 11.16 -12.10 -9.21
N LEU A 176 10.74 -11.74 -8.00
CA LEU A 176 9.35 -11.91 -7.55
C LEU A 176 8.40 -11.02 -8.35
N VAL A 177 8.73 -9.72 -8.48
CA VAL A 177 7.96 -8.77 -9.30
C VAL A 177 7.87 -9.26 -10.75
N ALA A 178 8.96 -9.75 -11.34
CA ALA A 178 8.97 -10.29 -12.69
C ALA A 178 8.10 -11.56 -12.82
N ALA A 179 8.09 -12.44 -11.82
CA ALA A 179 7.22 -13.61 -11.79
C ALA A 179 5.73 -13.25 -11.67
N LEU A 180 5.45 -12.11 -11.02
CA LEU A 180 4.10 -11.56 -10.88
C LEU A 180 3.66 -10.78 -12.14
N ASP A 181 4.60 -10.17 -12.87
CA ASP A 181 4.38 -9.46 -14.13
C ASP A 181 4.39 -10.38 -15.36
N ALA A 182 3.52 -11.39 -15.37
CA ALA A 182 3.49 -12.36 -16.47
C ALA A 182 3.03 -11.78 -17.83
N ASP A 183 2.44 -10.58 -17.83
CA ASP A 183 2.00 -9.89 -19.04
C ASP A 183 3.12 -9.00 -19.63
N GLY A 184 4.30 -8.94 -19.00
CA GLY A 184 5.43 -8.11 -19.46
C GLY A 184 5.14 -6.61 -19.39
N ARG A 185 4.26 -6.17 -18.49
CA ARG A 185 3.99 -4.76 -18.23
C ARG A 185 5.07 -4.25 -17.26
N SER A 186 6.29 -4.14 -17.79
CA SER A 186 7.56 -3.80 -17.14
C SER A 186 7.64 -2.49 -16.32
N ASP A 187 6.50 -1.86 -16.03
CA ASP A 187 6.35 -0.62 -15.27
C ASP A 187 5.91 -0.86 -13.80
N ILE A 188 6.13 -2.06 -13.23
CA ILE A 188 5.95 -2.27 -11.79
C ILE A 188 7.11 -1.56 -11.05
N ALA A 189 6.98 -0.24 -10.93
CA ALA A 189 7.85 0.56 -10.10
C ALA A 189 7.57 0.19 -8.63
N VAL A 190 8.64 -0.11 -7.90
CA VAL A 190 8.58 -0.10 -6.43
C VAL A 190 8.19 1.30 -6.00
N ASN A 191 6.98 1.45 -5.48
CA ASN A 191 6.34 2.75 -5.31
C ASN A 191 6.48 3.31 -3.90
N SER A 192 6.55 2.42 -2.89
CA SER A 192 6.69 2.82 -1.49
C SER A 192 7.58 1.87 -0.71
N ARG A 193 8.28 2.42 0.28
CA ARG A 193 9.28 1.74 1.10
C ARG A 193 9.05 2.09 2.57
N GLY A 194 9.03 1.08 3.43
CA GLY A 194 8.82 1.24 4.86
C GLY A 194 9.73 0.33 5.68
N THR A 195 10.20 0.78 6.84
CA THR A 195 10.99 -0.06 7.75
C THR A 195 10.30 -0.17 9.11
N VAL A 196 10.28 -1.36 9.71
CA VAL A 196 10.00 -1.53 11.14
C VAL A 196 11.26 -1.97 11.86
N ILE A 197 11.69 -1.18 12.84
CA ILE A 197 12.79 -1.51 13.73
C ILE A 197 12.18 -1.84 15.08
N GLU A 198 12.30 -3.10 15.49
CA GLU A 198 11.88 -3.53 16.83
C GLU A 198 13.12 -3.73 17.70
N LEU A 199 13.18 -2.99 18.81
CA LEU A 199 14.20 -3.12 19.84
C LEU A 199 13.59 -3.90 21.01
N THR A 200 14.06 -5.13 21.19
CA THR A 200 13.63 -5.99 22.30
C THR A 200 14.39 -5.70 23.59
N ARG A 201 15.61 -5.16 23.47
CA ARG A 201 16.47 -4.82 24.58
C ARG A 201 17.33 -3.60 24.24
N VAL A 202 17.48 -2.71 25.22
CA VAL A 202 18.43 -1.59 25.18
C VAL A 202 19.34 -1.71 26.40
N THR A 203 20.64 -1.50 26.22
CA THR A 203 21.63 -1.64 27.30
C THR A 203 21.32 -0.67 28.44
N ASP A 204 21.25 -1.20 29.66
CA ASP A 204 20.98 -0.45 30.90
C ASP A 204 19.62 0.26 30.95
N CYS A 205 18.59 -0.27 30.28
CA CYS A 205 17.21 0.21 30.37
C CYS A 205 16.24 -0.93 30.67
N GLU A 206 15.32 -0.70 31.61
CA GLU A 206 14.27 -1.65 31.98
C GLU A 206 12.91 -1.27 31.39
N SER A 207 12.74 -0.02 30.93
CA SER A 207 11.52 0.47 30.28
C SER A 207 11.78 1.26 28.99
N PRO A 208 10.82 1.30 28.05
CA PRO A 208 10.85 2.19 26.89
C PRO A 208 11.03 3.67 27.26
N ALA A 209 10.43 4.12 28.37
CA ALA A 209 10.55 5.49 28.84
C ALA A 209 12.00 5.84 29.21
N GLU A 210 12.68 4.96 29.97
CA GLU A 210 14.10 5.11 30.28
C GLU A 210 14.98 5.11 29.04
N ALA A 211 14.68 4.27 28.05
CA ALA A 211 15.43 4.23 26.80
C ALA A 211 15.31 5.55 26.02
N ILE A 212 14.11 6.15 25.99
CA ILE A 212 13.88 7.44 25.33
C ILE A 212 14.60 8.58 26.06
N GLU A 213 14.60 8.58 27.39
CA GLU A 213 15.28 9.60 28.17
C GLU A 213 16.81 9.50 28.07
N ARG A 214 17.34 8.27 28.13
CA ARG A 214 18.77 8.01 28.19
C ARG A 214 19.46 8.04 26.83
N TYR A 215 18.79 7.55 25.78
CA TYR A 215 19.36 7.42 24.43
C TYR A 215 18.52 8.11 23.33
N PRO A 216 18.08 9.37 23.51
CA PRO A 216 17.19 10.02 22.56
C PRO A 216 17.82 10.19 21.18
N LYS A 217 19.13 10.47 21.10
CA LYS A 217 19.81 10.70 19.82
C LYS A 217 19.95 9.42 19.01
N GLU A 218 20.23 8.32 19.68
CA GLU A 218 20.35 6.99 19.10
C GLU A 218 19.00 6.56 18.51
N LEU A 219 17.92 6.67 19.29
CA LEU A 219 16.57 6.34 18.83
C LEU A 219 16.13 7.25 17.67
N TYR A 220 16.48 8.53 17.72
CA TYR A 220 16.29 9.46 16.60
C TYR A 220 17.02 8.98 15.33
N GLY A 221 18.30 8.60 15.45
CA GLY A 221 19.10 8.09 14.35
C GLY A 221 18.50 6.83 13.72
N LEU A 222 18.02 5.89 14.55
CA LEU A 222 17.33 4.69 14.08
C LEU A 222 16.04 5.01 13.32
N LEU A 223 15.20 5.88 13.89
CA LEU A 223 13.92 6.27 13.31
C LEU A 223 14.10 6.99 11.95
N THR A 224 15.04 7.92 11.89
CA THR A 224 15.23 8.82 10.73
C THR A 224 16.24 8.30 9.72
N SER A 225 17.05 7.30 10.07
CA SER A 225 18.22 6.89 9.29
C SER A 225 19.27 7.99 9.11
N ASP A 226 19.35 8.94 10.05
CA ASP A 226 20.30 10.07 10.00
C ASP A 226 21.71 9.65 10.44
N GLU A 227 22.69 9.72 9.53
CA GLU A 227 24.11 9.47 9.83
C GLU A 227 24.71 10.49 10.81
N GLY A 228 24.14 11.71 10.83
CA GLY A 228 24.54 12.82 11.68
C GLY A 228 23.97 12.77 13.10
N TRP A 229 23.27 11.69 13.48
CA TRP A 229 22.47 11.60 14.71
C TRP A 229 23.22 12.02 15.99
N ARG A 230 24.53 11.78 16.07
CA ARG A 230 25.38 12.17 17.22
C ARG A 230 25.40 13.68 17.46
N TYR A 231 25.32 14.46 16.39
CA TYR A 231 25.39 15.92 16.41
C TYR A 231 24.03 16.58 16.57
N VAL A 232 22.94 15.81 16.51
CA VAL A 232 21.59 16.31 16.74
C VAL A 232 21.46 16.78 18.19
N PRO A 233 20.93 17.99 18.44
CA PRO A 233 20.64 18.44 19.81
C PRO A 233 19.65 17.49 20.51
N ILE A 234 19.87 17.22 21.79
CA ILE A 234 18.99 16.32 22.58
C ILE A 234 17.53 16.78 22.53
N THR A 235 17.29 18.09 22.62
CA THR A 235 15.95 18.67 22.52
C THR A 235 15.26 18.32 21.20
N ARG A 236 15.98 18.41 20.07
CA ARG A 236 15.44 18.04 18.75
C ARG A 236 15.17 16.56 18.61
N ALA A 237 16.01 15.72 19.21
CA ALA A 237 15.76 14.28 19.25
C ALA A 237 14.51 13.97 20.08
N LEU A 238 14.36 14.56 21.27
CA LEU A 238 13.19 14.39 22.12
C LEU A 238 11.91 14.92 21.48
N ASP A 239 11.92 16.12 20.89
CA ASP A 239 10.78 16.67 20.13
C ASP A 239 10.32 15.66 19.07
N ARG A 240 11.26 14.98 18.41
CA ARG A 240 10.94 14.00 17.37
C ARG A 240 10.36 12.70 17.93
N LEU A 241 10.78 12.29 19.13
CA LEU A 241 10.33 11.07 19.80
C LEU A 241 9.08 11.29 20.67
N GLU A 242 8.62 12.53 20.81
CA GLU A 242 7.43 12.88 21.60
C GLU A 242 6.16 12.27 21.01
N HIS A 243 6.04 12.28 19.68
CA HIS A 243 4.90 11.70 18.99
C HIS A 243 5.01 10.17 18.98
N ARG A 244 4.42 9.54 20.01
CA ARG A 244 4.50 8.09 20.25
C ARG A 244 3.17 7.52 20.74
N TRP A 245 2.97 6.25 20.43
CA TRP A 245 1.81 5.47 20.84
C TRP A 245 2.25 4.35 21.78
N ALA A 246 1.50 4.15 22.87
CA ALA A 246 1.73 3.05 23.79
C ALA A 246 0.40 2.68 24.46
N THR A 247 0.13 1.39 24.58
CA THR A 247 -1.00 0.86 25.37
C THR A 247 -0.52 0.16 26.65
N ARG A 248 0.78 -0.10 26.77
CA ARG A 248 1.41 -0.85 27.87
C ARG A 248 2.77 -0.24 28.19
N ASP A 249 3.20 -0.33 29.45
CA ASP A 249 4.44 0.30 29.90
C ASP A 249 5.71 -0.35 29.33
N PHE A 250 5.62 -1.60 28.86
CA PHE A 250 6.75 -2.31 28.26
C PHE A 250 6.80 -2.16 26.73
N VAL A 251 5.85 -1.45 26.10
CA VAL A 251 5.79 -1.25 24.64
C VAL A 251 5.62 0.21 24.30
N THR A 252 6.39 0.70 23.34
CA THR A 252 6.20 2.04 22.77
C THR A 252 6.50 2.00 21.28
N ILE A 253 5.59 2.57 20.49
CA ILE A 253 5.71 2.67 19.04
C ILE A 253 5.89 4.15 18.69
N ILE A 254 6.94 4.46 17.96
CA ILE A 254 7.29 5.80 17.50
C ILE A 254 7.24 5.79 15.98
N PRO A 255 6.20 6.36 15.37
CA PRO A 255 6.10 6.48 13.92
C PRO A 255 7.06 7.55 13.39
N GLY A 256 7.51 7.35 12.15
CA GLY A 256 8.34 8.30 11.42
C GLY A 256 8.15 8.18 9.91
N PRO A 257 8.86 8.98 9.12
CA PRO A 257 8.64 9.07 7.69
C PRO A 257 9.25 7.82 7.05
N GLY A 258 8.40 6.93 6.53
CA GLY A 258 8.85 5.66 5.97
C GLY A 258 9.43 4.68 7.00
N ALA A 259 9.22 4.90 8.30
CA ALA A 259 9.72 3.99 9.33
C ALA A 259 8.86 3.96 10.59
N VAL A 260 8.95 2.86 11.31
CA VAL A 260 8.40 2.67 12.65
C VAL A 260 9.51 2.15 13.55
N LEU A 261 9.72 2.83 14.68
CA LEU A 261 10.57 2.35 15.75
C LEU A 261 9.67 1.81 16.86
N GLN A 262 9.76 0.52 17.15
CA GLN A 262 9.05 -0.15 18.22
C GLN A 262 10.04 -0.55 19.32
N LEU A 263 9.84 -0.02 20.53
CA LEU A 263 10.48 -0.48 21.75
C LEU A 263 9.56 -1.55 22.35
N ASN A 264 9.97 -2.82 22.33
CA ASN A 264 9.16 -3.92 22.85
C ASN A 264 9.94 -4.70 23.91
N PHE A 265 9.81 -4.28 25.17
CA PHE A 265 10.55 -4.86 26.29
C PHE A 265 9.77 -6.04 26.88
N ALA A 266 9.20 -6.90 26.03
CA ALA A 266 8.39 -8.06 26.40
C ALA A 266 9.12 -9.09 27.28
N SER A 267 10.45 -9.05 27.31
CA SER A 267 11.28 -9.90 28.17
C SER A 267 11.54 -9.32 29.57
N ASN A 268 11.11 -8.09 29.85
CA ASN A 268 11.42 -7.40 31.10
C ASN A 268 10.41 -7.73 32.21
N GLY A 269 10.74 -7.38 33.46
CA GLY A 269 9.91 -7.65 34.64
C GLY A 269 8.48 -7.12 34.52
N THR A 270 8.30 -5.91 33.97
CA THR A 270 6.97 -5.32 33.77
C THR A 270 6.08 -6.14 32.83
N ALA A 271 6.64 -6.70 31.76
CA ALA A 271 5.90 -7.56 30.84
C ALA A 271 5.53 -8.89 31.49
N HIS A 272 6.43 -9.45 32.31
CA HIS A 272 6.16 -10.65 33.09
C HIS A 272 5.03 -10.42 34.12
N ASP A 273 5.06 -9.31 34.84
CA ASP A 273 4.03 -8.95 35.81
C ASP A 273 2.66 -8.74 35.15
N TYR A 274 2.65 -8.12 33.96
CA TYR A 274 1.45 -8.02 33.13
C TYR A 274 0.89 -9.40 32.78
N ARG A 275 1.70 -10.31 32.25
CA ARG A 275 1.27 -11.68 31.88
C ARG A 275 0.72 -12.44 33.08
N LYS A 276 1.41 -12.39 34.22
CA LYS A 276 0.94 -13.00 35.47
C LYS A 276 -0.39 -12.43 35.96
N THR A 277 -0.60 -11.11 35.79
CA THR A 277 -1.87 -10.47 36.12
C THR A 277 -2.99 -10.96 35.21
N GLN A 278 -2.72 -11.11 33.90
CA GLN A 278 -3.68 -11.67 32.95
C GLN A 278 -4.02 -13.13 33.27
N GLU A 279 -3.03 -13.96 33.59
CA GLU A 279 -3.24 -15.34 34.05
C GLU A 279 -4.19 -15.43 35.23
N CYS A 280 -3.94 -14.61 36.26
CA CYS A 280 -4.76 -14.57 37.46
C CYS A 280 -6.20 -14.12 37.15
N TYR A 281 -6.35 -13.07 36.34
CA TYR A 281 -7.65 -12.57 35.93
C TYR A 281 -8.45 -13.63 35.14
N TRP A 282 -7.85 -14.22 34.12
CA TRP A 282 -8.51 -15.23 33.29
C TRP A 282 -8.86 -16.49 34.07
N SER A 283 -7.93 -17.02 34.86
CA SER A 283 -8.18 -18.20 35.71
C SER A 283 -9.32 -17.99 36.70
N THR A 284 -9.54 -16.75 37.15
CA THR A 284 -10.62 -16.40 38.07
C THR A 284 -11.98 -16.33 37.39
N TYR A 285 -12.06 -15.79 36.17
CA TYR A 285 -13.34 -15.42 35.55
C TYR A 285 -13.74 -16.24 34.31
N TYR A 286 -12.77 -16.75 33.55
CA TYR A 286 -12.97 -17.28 32.20
C TYR A 286 -12.26 -18.63 31.94
N GLY A 287 -11.37 -19.07 32.84
CA GLY A 287 -10.60 -20.30 32.70
C GLY A 287 -9.18 -20.04 32.19
N GLU A 288 -8.78 -20.70 31.10
CA GLU A 288 -7.41 -20.59 30.59
C GLU A 288 -7.13 -19.21 29.96
N CYS A 289 -5.92 -18.69 30.20
CA CYS A 289 -5.49 -17.43 29.62
C CYS A 289 -5.25 -17.59 28.11
N PRO A 290 -5.82 -16.75 27.25
CA PRO A 290 -5.58 -16.80 25.82
C PRO A 290 -4.10 -16.72 25.46
N GLU A 291 -3.67 -17.53 24.47
CA GLU A 291 -2.28 -17.56 23.99
C GLU A 291 -1.79 -16.20 23.48
N TYR A 292 -2.70 -15.34 23.03
CA TYR A 292 -2.42 -13.98 22.57
C TYR A 292 -1.57 -13.16 23.58
N PHE A 293 -1.75 -13.33 24.88
CA PHE A 293 -0.97 -12.59 25.88
C PHE A 293 0.52 -12.97 25.94
N TYR A 294 0.87 -14.11 25.33
CA TYR A 294 2.23 -14.64 25.23
C TYR A 294 2.78 -14.62 23.81
N PHE A 295 1.98 -14.15 22.85
CA PHE A 295 2.36 -14.08 21.46
C PHE A 295 3.63 -13.23 21.31
N ASP A 296 4.69 -13.80 20.76
CA ASP A 296 5.98 -13.13 20.55
C ASP A 296 6.62 -13.62 19.24
N PRO A 297 6.04 -13.25 18.09
CA PRO A 297 6.52 -13.72 16.79
C PRO A 297 7.91 -13.14 16.49
N PRO A 298 8.78 -13.88 15.79
CA PRO A 298 10.12 -13.41 15.42
C PRO A 298 10.12 -12.32 14.32
N LEU A 299 8.95 -11.76 14.00
CA LEU A 299 8.73 -10.79 12.95
C LEU A 299 8.46 -9.41 13.54
N ALA A 300 9.39 -8.47 13.28
CA ALA A 300 9.37 -7.15 13.87
C ALA A 300 8.06 -6.40 13.61
N GLY A 301 7.40 -5.95 14.67
CA GLY A 301 6.18 -5.15 14.64
C GLY A 301 4.88 -5.95 14.51
N LEU A 302 4.94 -7.28 14.45
CA LEU A 302 3.73 -8.09 14.29
C LEU A 302 2.90 -8.15 15.58
N ASN A 303 3.56 -8.30 16.74
CA ASN A 303 2.90 -8.47 18.03
C ASN A 303 1.93 -7.33 18.39
N HIS A 304 2.35 -6.09 18.16
CA HIS A 304 1.60 -4.89 18.51
C HIS A 304 0.98 -4.19 17.30
N GLY A 305 0.88 -4.89 16.16
CA GLY A 305 0.18 -4.42 14.96
C GLY A 305 0.93 -3.37 14.13
N SER A 306 2.08 -2.86 14.58
CA SER A 306 2.81 -1.80 13.89
C SER A 306 3.24 -2.15 12.46
N LEU A 307 3.60 -3.42 12.23
CA LEU A 307 3.93 -3.93 10.91
C LEU A 307 2.72 -3.90 9.97
N ILE A 308 1.56 -4.38 10.45
CA ILE A 308 0.34 -4.47 9.65
C ILE A 308 -0.22 -3.06 9.38
N THR A 309 -0.17 -2.17 10.37
CA THR A 309 -0.55 -0.77 10.18
C THR A 309 0.36 -0.08 9.16
N LEU A 310 1.68 -0.26 9.24
CA LEU A 310 2.61 0.29 8.25
C LEU A 310 2.35 -0.30 6.86
N GLU A 311 2.12 -1.60 6.75
CA GLU A 311 1.80 -2.28 5.50
C GLU A 311 0.53 -1.69 4.86
N THR A 312 -0.49 -1.40 5.67
CA THR A 312 -1.75 -0.78 5.26
C THR A 312 -1.53 0.63 4.72
N VAL A 313 -0.78 1.46 5.45
CA VAL A 313 -0.39 2.82 5.05
C VAL A 313 0.42 2.80 3.74
N MET A 314 1.31 1.82 3.57
CA MET A 314 2.05 1.62 2.33
C MET A 314 1.16 1.26 1.15
N VAL A 315 0.13 0.43 1.36
CA VAL A 315 -0.84 0.11 0.30
C VAL A 315 -1.62 1.36 -0.10
N MET A 316 -2.05 2.20 0.87
CA MET A 316 -2.70 3.48 0.58
C MET A 316 -1.83 4.40 -0.28
N ASP A 317 -0.56 4.60 0.11
CA ASP A 317 0.37 5.48 -0.62
C ASP A 317 0.57 4.99 -2.07
N VAL A 318 0.69 3.68 -2.29
CA VAL A 318 0.78 3.11 -3.65
C VAL A 318 -0.48 3.42 -4.47
N LEU A 319 -1.67 3.23 -3.90
CA LEU A 319 -2.93 3.50 -4.59
C LEU A 319 -3.06 4.98 -4.98
N ILE A 320 -2.69 5.88 -4.07
CA ILE A 320 -2.70 7.33 -4.31
C ILE A 320 -1.72 7.71 -5.42
N ARG A 321 -0.48 7.21 -5.37
CA ARG A 321 0.53 7.50 -6.39
C ARG A 321 0.15 6.97 -7.76
N ASN A 322 -0.42 5.77 -7.83
CA ASN A 322 -0.91 5.20 -9.08
C ASN A 322 -2.03 6.06 -9.68
N ALA A 323 -2.99 6.49 -8.86
CA ALA A 323 -4.06 7.37 -9.32
C ALA A 323 -3.52 8.71 -9.85
N LEU A 324 -2.52 9.29 -9.18
CA LEU A 324 -1.83 10.50 -9.67
C LEU A 324 -1.12 10.26 -11.00
N ALA A 325 -0.38 9.17 -11.14
CA ALA A 325 0.38 8.84 -12.33
C ALA A 325 -0.54 8.54 -13.54
N GLU A 326 -1.64 7.83 -13.33
CA GLU A 326 -2.64 7.56 -14.36
C GLU A 326 -3.30 8.86 -14.85
N ASN A 327 -3.70 9.75 -13.94
CA ASN A 327 -4.27 11.05 -14.32
C ASN A 327 -3.28 11.90 -15.13
N GLN A 328 -1.99 11.91 -14.76
CA GLN A 328 -0.96 12.60 -15.53
C GLN A 328 -0.77 12.01 -16.93
N ARG A 329 -0.79 10.68 -17.06
CA ARG A 329 -0.72 9.99 -18.36
C ARG A 329 -1.93 10.36 -19.22
N ASP A 330 -3.14 10.34 -18.67
CA ASP A 330 -4.36 10.69 -19.39
C ASP A 330 -4.37 12.15 -19.87
N ALA A 331 -3.89 13.08 -19.03
CA ALA A 331 -3.70 14.48 -19.42
C ALA A 331 -2.68 14.63 -20.56
N ALA A 332 -1.55 13.91 -20.50
CA ALA A 332 -0.55 13.89 -21.56
C ALA A 332 -1.12 13.35 -22.87
N TYR A 333 -1.90 12.26 -22.83
CA TYR A 333 -2.57 11.71 -24.00
C TYR A 333 -3.60 12.67 -24.61
N ALA A 334 -4.36 13.39 -23.78
CA ALA A 334 -5.30 14.40 -24.23
C ALA A 334 -4.58 15.56 -24.98
N SER A 335 -3.44 16.01 -24.45
CA SER A 335 -2.63 17.07 -25.07
C SER A 335 -1.96 16.64 -26.39
N ALA A 336 -1.70 15.34 -26.58
CA ALA A 336 -0.98 14.79 -27.74
C ALA A 336 -1.81 14.70 -29.04
N GLY A 337 -3.08 15.14 -29.05
CA GLY A 337 -3.81 15.51 -30.27
C GLY A 337 -4.00 14.44 -31.35
N ARG A 338 -3.94 13.13 -31.03
CA ARG A 338 -4.04 12.08 -32.07
C ARG A 338 -5.50 11.77 -32.46
N GLY A 339 -5.92 12.35 -33.58
CA GLY A 339 -6.92 11.79 -34.49
C GLY A 339 -8.39 12.05 -34.10
N PHE A 340 -8.95 13.14 -34.64
CA PHE A 340 -10.38 13.44 -34.59
C PHE A 340 -11.18 12.40 -35.39
N SER A 341 -11.81 11.46 -34.68
CA SER A 341 -12.80 10.54 -35.24
C SER A 341 -14.19 11.00 -34.78
N LEU A 342 -15.10 11.25 -35.73
CA LEU A 342 -16.44 11.78 -35.47
C LEU A 342 -17.28 10.86 -34.55
N THR A 343 -17.08 9.55 -34.64
CA THR A 343 -17.70 8.54 -33.78
C THR A 343 -17.09 8.49 -32.38
N ARG A 344 -15.78 8.76 -32.22
CA ARG A 344 -15.17 8.97 -30.89
C ARG A 344 -15.71 10.24 -30.24
N ALA A 345 -15.86 11.33 -30.99
CA ALA A 345 -16.26 12.64 -30.43
C ALA A 345 -17.61 12.61 -29.69
N LEU A 346 -18.58 11.82 -30.16
CA LEU A 346 -19.94 11.77 -29.57
C LEU A 346 -20.10 10.77 -28.41
N THR A 347 -19.26 9.73 -28.34
CA THR A 347 -19.36 8.67 -27.31
C THR A 347 -18.24 8.71 -26.27
N SER A 348 -17.12 9.39 -26.57
CA SER A 348 -15.95 9.44 -25.67
C SER A 348 -16.14 10.26 -24.39
N PRO A 349 -16.86 11.40 -24.34
CA PRO A 349 -16.92 12.21 -23.13
C PRO A 349 -17.74 11.53 -22.03
N PHE A 350 -18.89 10.94 -22.38
CA PHE A 350 -19.71 10.18 -21.43
C PHE A 350 -19.00 8.97 -20.87
N ARG A 351 -18.31 8.22 -21.74
CA ARG A 351 -17.53 7.06 -21.32
C ARG A 351 -16.37 7.47 -20.41
N ARG A 352 -15.63 8.53 -20.77
CA ARG A 352 -14.55 9.09 -19.94
C ARG A 352 -15.07 9.62 -18.60
N MET A 353 -16.19 10.34 -18.58
CA MET A 353 -16.77 10.85 -17.34
C MET A 353 -17.25 9.72 -16.43
N ARG A 354 -17.83 8.66 -17.01
CA ARG A 354 -18.17 7.44 -16.25
C ARG A 354 -16.94 6.75 -15.70
N GLU A 355 -15.88 6.62 -16.50
CA GLU A 355 -14.60 6.03 -16.09
C GLU A 355 -13.94 6.84 -14.95
N VAL A 356 -13.89 8.17 -15.07
CA VAL A 356 -13.36 9.06 -14.01
C VAL A 356 -14.18 8.97 -12.72
N ARG A 357 -15.52 8.97 -12.81
CA ARG A 357 -16.38 8.78 -11.62
C ARG A 357 -16.22 7.42 -10.97
N GLU A 358 -16.07 6.37 -11.79
CA GLU A 358 -15.83 5.02 -11.27
C GLU A 358 -14.47 4.93 -10.58
N ARG A 359 -13.42 5.55 -11.14
CA ARG A 359 -12.09 5.65 -10.52
C ARG A 359 -12.14 6.43 -9.20
N ARG A 360 -12.78 7.59 -9.16
CA ARG A 360 -13.02 8.36 -7.93
C ARG A 360 -13.71 7.51 -6.87
N SER A 361 -14.76 6.79 -7.27
CA SER A 361 -15.51 5.93 -6.36
C SER A 361 -14.69 4.74 -5.84
N LYS A 362 -13.77 4.18 -6.64
CA LYS A 362 -12.86 3.12 -6.22
C LYS A 362 -11.78 3.63 -5.27
N LEU A 363 -11.19 4.78 -5.57
CA LEU A 363 -10.20 5.41 -4.71
C LEU A 363 -10.80 5.80 -3.35
N LEU A 364 -11.96 6.45 -3.34
CA LEU A 364 -12.66 6.82 -2.10
C LEU A 364 -13.07 5.58 -1.31
N ARG A 365 -13.57 4.52 -1.96
CA ARG A 365 -13.88 3.26 -1.27
C ARG A 365 -12.63 2.60 -0.71
N ALA A 366 -11.51 2.61 -1.43
CA ALA A 366 -10.26 2.07 -0.93
C ALA A 366 -9.78 2.85 0.30
N VAL A 367 -9.77 4.19 0.23
CA VAL A 367 -9.41 5.05 1.36
C VAL A 367 -10.35 4.82 2.55
N GLN A 368 -11.67 4.88 2.35
CA GLN A 368 -12.68 4.66 3.40
C GLN A 368 -12.57 3.26 4.02
N SER A 369 -12.43 2.23 3.19
CA SER A 369 -12.28 0.85 3.69
C SER A 369 -11.03 0.68 4.54
N LEU A 370 -10.02 1.52 4.36
CA LEU A 370 -8.77 1.47 5.12
C LEU A 370 -8.78 2.45 6.32
N GLU A 371 -9.72 3.41 6.37
CA GLU A 371 -10.02 4.25 7.54
C GLU A 371 -10.91 3.52 8.57
N ASP A 372 -11.74 2.57 8.11
CA ASP A 372 -12.68 1.79 8.93
C ASP A 372 -12.05 0.58 9.65
N CYS A 373 -10.84 0.68 10.18
CA CYS A 373 -10.36 -0.33 11.14
C CYS A 373 -11.21 -0.20 12.43
N SER A 374 -11.72 -1.30 12.99
CA SER A 374 -12.65 -1.24 14.13
C SER A 374 -12.01 -1.34 15.51
N VAL A 375 -10.67 -1.23 15.62
CA VAL A 375 -9.95 -1.17 16.92
C VAL A 375 -9.46 0.26 17.14
N ASP A 376 -10.08 0.95 18.10
CA ASP A 376 -9.85 2.37 18.36
C ASP A 376 -8.38 2.70 18.63
N GLU A 377 -7.65 1.85 19.37
CA GLU A 377 -6.25 2.11 19.70
C GLU A 377 -5.33 1.96 18.49
N LEU A 378 -5.56 0.96 17.64
CA LEU A 378 -4.77 0.78 16.41
C LEU A 378 -5.14 1.81 15.34
N ASN A 379 -6.36 2.34 15.37
CA ASN A 379 -6.74 3.48 14.55
C ASN A 379 -5.94 4.73 14.91
N VAL A 380 -5.64 4.94 16.20
CA VAL A 380 -4.76 6.04 16.62
C VAL A 380 -3.37 5.86 16.00
N LEU A 381 -2.77 4.67 16.11
CA LEU A 381 -1.48 4.39 15.47
C LEU A 381 -1.54 4.57 13.94
N GLY A 382 -2.62 4.10 13.31
CA GLY A 382 -2.86 4.27 11.88
C GLY A 382 -2.90 5.74 11.46
N ARG A 383 -3.65 6.58 12.17
CA ARG A 383 -3.70 8.03 11.91
C ARG A 383 -2.33 8.69 12.07
N MET A 384 -1.59 8.36 13.13
CA MET A 384 -0.23 8.88 13.33
C MET A 384 0.69 8.50 12.15
N LEU A 385 0.61 7.26 11.66
CA LEU A 385 1.40 6.83 10.50
C LEU A 385 0.96 7.49 9.20
N VAL A 386 -0.34 7.64 8.97
CA VAL A 386 -0.92 8.35 7.82
C VAL A 386 -0.43 9.80 7.76
N GLU A 387 -0.40 10.48 8.91
CA GLU A 387 0.11 11.85 9.05
C GLU A 387 1.61 11.93 8.75
N GLU A 388 2.42 11.05 9.34
CA GLU A 388 3.87 10.99 9.12
C GLU A 388 4.24 10.67 7.66
N TRP A 389 3.42 9.85 6.99
CA TRP A 389 3.56 9.53 5.57
C TRP A 389 2.99 10.59 4.63
N ARG A 390 2.36 11.66 5.16
CA ARG A 390 1.73 12.74 4.39
C ARG A 390 0.67 12.24 3.40
N ILE A 391 0.01 11.13 3.73
CA ILE A 391 -1.08 10.57 2.93
C ILE A 391 -2.24 11.57 2.75
N PRO A 392 -2.67 12.34 3.78
CA PRO A 392 -3.78 13.30 3.61
C PRO A 392 -3.52 14.31 2.50
N ALA A 393 -2.30 14.87 2.45
CA ALA A 393 -1.91 15.81 1.38
C ALA A 393 -1.93 15.14 -0.02
N GLY A 394 -1.60 13.85 -0.09
CA GLY A 394 -1.73 13.05 -1.31
C GLY A 394 -3.18 12.85 -1.75
N ILE A 395 -4.08 12.55 -0.80
CA ILE A 395 -5.52 12.40 -1.04
C ILE A 395 -6.12 13.71 -1.52
N ASP A 396 -5.81 14.83 -0.86
CA ASP A 396 -6.30 16.17 -1.26
C ASP A 396 -5.86 16.50 -2.68
N LYS A 397 -4.60 16.22 -3.02
CA LYS A 397 -4.09 16.43 -4.39
C LYS A 397 -4.81 15.57 -5.43
N VAL A 398 -5.12 14.31 -5.11
CA VAL A 398 -5.90 13.45 -6.01
C VAL A 398 -7.31 13.99 -6.17
N ARG A 399 -7.94 14.45 -5.08
CA ARG A 399 -9.27 15.05 -5.10
C ARG A 399 -9.31 16.29 -5.97
N ASP A 400 -8.36 17.21 -5.81
CA ASP A 400 -8.26 18.43 -6.61
C ASP A 400 -8.11 18.12 -8.10
N LEU A 401 -7.24 17.17 -8.45
CA LEU A 401 -7.04 16.76 -9.85
C LEU A 401 -8.30 16.12 -10.45
N LEU A 402 -9.03 15.32 -9.67
CA LEU A 402 -10.28 14.72 -10.11
C LEU A 402 -11.38 15.77 -10.30
N ASP A 403 -11.50 16.73 -9.40
CA ASP A 403 -12.48 17.82 -9.50
C ASP A 403 -12.15 18.73 -10.70
N LEU A 404 -10.87 19.02 -10.98
CA LEU A 404 -10.44 19.72 -12.20
C LEU A 404 -10.80 18.93 -13.47
N THR A 405 -10.54 17.61 -13.49
CA THR A 405 -10.85 16.75 -14.63
C THR A 405 -12.35 16.66 -14.88
N GLU A 406 -13.17 16.59 -13.83
CA GLU A 406 -14.63 16.59 -13.94
C GLU A 406 -15.13 17.93 -14.51
N ASN A 407 -14.58 19.06 -14.07
CA ASN A 407 -14.92 20.38 -14.61
C ASN A 407 -14.55 20.52 -16.09
N ASP A 408 -13.36 20.09 -16.49
CA ASP A 408 -12.92 20.11 -17.90
C ASP A 408 -13.83 19.24 -18.79
N LEU A 409 -14.18 18.05 -18.31
CA LEU A 409 -15.11 17.15 -19.02
C LEU A 409 -16.51 17.76 -19.14
N MET A 410 -16.99 18.46 -18.10
CA MET A 410 -18.27 19.17 -18.13
C MET A 410 -18.25 20.33 -19.14
N LEU A 411 -17.16 21.08 -19.21
CA LEU A 411 -16.98 22.14 -20.21
C LEU A 411 -16.93 21.57 -21.64
N GLU A 412 -16.21 20.45 -21.84
CA GLU A 412 -16.17 19.76 -23.13
C GLU A 412 -17.57 19.27 -23.53
N TYR A 413 -18.31 18.68 -22.59
CA TYR A 413 -19.69 18.25 -22.79
C TYR A 413 -20.63 19.40 -23.16
N GLN A 414 -20.56 20.52 -22.46
CA GLN A 414 -21.35 21.73 -22.78
C GLN A 414 -21.00 22.27 -24.16
N SER A 415 -19.71 22.33 -24.52
CA SER A 415 -19.25 22.76 -25.84
C SER A 415 -19.78 21.87 -26.96
N GLN A 416 -19.74 20.55 -26.77
CA GLN A 416 -20.29 19.60 -27.74
C GLN A 416 -21.81 19.68 -27.86
N THR A 417 -22.52 19.80 -26.73
CA THR A 417 -23.98 19.95 -26.71
C THR A 417 -24.37 21.23 -27.44
N ASN A 418 -23.68 22.35 -27.19
CA ASN A 418 -23.90 23.62 -27.88
C ASN A 418 -23.67 23.49 -29.40
N ARG A 419 -22.61 22.77 -29.82
CA ARG A 419 -22.38 22.50 -31.26
C ARG A 419 -23.49 21.65 -31.86
N MET A 420 -23.98 20.63 -31.15
CA MET A 420 -25.08 19.79 -31.63
C MET A 420 -26.37 20.59 -31.76
N VAL A 421 -26.69 21.43 -30.77
CA VAL A 421 -27.85 22.34 -30.80
C VAL A 421 -27.72 23.32 -31.96
N LEU A 422 -26.53 23.88 -32.21
CA LEU A 422 -26.28 24.75 -33.35
C LEU A 422 -26.53 24.01 -34.68
N TRP A 423 -25.99 22.81 -34.84
CA TRP A 423 -26.21 21.99 -36.03
C TRP A 423 -27.69 21.66 -36.25
N LEU A 424 -28.40 21.25 -35.20
CA LEU A 424 -29.83 21.00 -35.25
C LEU A 424 -30.61 22.26 -35.63
N THR A 425 -30.22 23.42 -35.08
CA THR A 425 -30.85 24.71 -35.39
C THR A 425 -30.64 25.08 -36.87
N VAL A 426 -29.42 24.91 -37.39
CA VAL A 426 -29.11 25.14 -38.81
C VAL A 426 -29.91 24.18 -39.70
N LEU A 427 -30.00 22.91 -39.33
CA LEU A 427 -30.76 21.90 -40.07
C LEU A 427 -32.26 22.23 -40.06
N SER A 428 -32.81 22.63 -38.92
CA SER A 428 -34.20 23.06 -38.78
C SER A 428 -34.50 24.32 -39.60
N LEU A 429 -33.59 25.30 -39.62
CA LEU A 429 -33.68 26.48 -40.48
C LEU A 429 -33.68 26.11 -41.98
N LEU A 430 -32.82 25.18 -42.39
CA LEU A 430 -32.78 24.68 -43.76
C LEU A 430 -34.10 23.98 -44.14
N PHE A 431 -34.62 23.10 -43.28
CA PHE A 431 -35.91 22.45 -43.51
C PHE A 431 -37.07 23.44 -43.57
N ALA A 432 -37.11 24.42 -42.65
CA ALA A 432 -38.10 25.48 -42.67
C ALA A 432 -38.04 26.30 -43.96
N GLY A 433 -36.83 26.61 -44.45
CA GLY A 433 -36.62 27.30 -45.73
C GLY A 433 -37.09 26.48 -46.94
N ILE A 434 -36.83 25.17 -46.96
CA ILE A 434 -37.31 24.26 -48.02
C ILE A 434 -38.84 24.19 -48.03
N GLU A 435 -39.47 24.07 -46.86
CA GLU A 435 -40.93 24.05 -46.73
C GLU A 435 -41.56 25.40 -47.16
N LEU A 436 -40.94 26.53 -46.79
CA LEU A 436 -41.39 27.85 -47.23
C LEU A 436 -41.28 28.00 -48.76
N ALA A 437 -40.18 27.54 -49.37
CA ALA A 437 -39.99 27.57 -50.81
C ALA A 437 -41.02 26.69 -51.54
N ARG A 438 -41.29 25.48 -51.02
CA ARG A 438 -42.36 24.61 -51.53
C ARG A 438 -43.73 25.25 -51.44
N ALA A 439 -44.04 25.93 -50.33
CA ALA A 439 -45.30 26.65 -50.16
C ALA A 439 -45.42 27.82 -51.16
N ALA A 440 -44.33 28.56 -51.41
CA ALA A 440 -44.30 29.65 -52.38
C ALA A 440 -44.44 29.18 -53.85
N ASP A 441 -43.79 28.07 -54.21
CA ASP A 441 -43.97 27.43 -55.53
C ASP A 441 -45.40 26.92 -55.70
N TRP A 442 -45.99 26.33 -54.65
CA TRP A 442 -47.39 25.91 -54.65
C TRP A 442 -48.35 27.09 -54.83
N GLN A 443 -48.09 28.23 -54.16
CA GLN A 443 -48.87 29.46 -54.33
C GLN A 443 -48.82 29.97 -55.79
N SER A 444 -47.62 29.97 -56.39
CA SER A 444 -47.44 30.35 -57.80
C SER A 444 -48.15 29.39 -58.76
N ILE A 445 -48.22 28.09 -58.43
CA ILE A 445 -49.00 27.10 -59.19
C ILE A 445 -50.52 27.33 -59.01
N CYS A 446 -50.99 27.66 -57.81
CA CYS A 446 -52.40 28.00 -57.57
C CYS A 446 -52.82 29.29 -58.31
N ASP A 447 -51.97 30.31 -58.31
CA ASP A 447 -52.21 31.55 -59.05
C ASP A 447 -52.17 31.32 -60.58
N PHE A 448 -51.34 30.39 -61.07
CA PHE A 448 -51.29 29.97 -62.47
C PHE A 448 -52.50 29.10 -62.89
N ILE A 449 -53.10 28.34 -61.98
CA ILE A 449 -54.30 27.50 -62.22
C ILE A 449 -55.60 28.32 -62.13
N GLN A 450 -55.57 29.56 -61.62
CA GLN A 450 -56.68 30.52 -61.74
C GLN A 450 -56.51 31.58 -62.86
N PRO A 451 -56.32 31.25 -64.15
CA PRO A 451 -56.43 32.24 -65.18
C PRO A 451 -57.92 32.45 -65.50
N GLY A 452 -58.50 33.52 -64.93
CA GLY A 452 -59.71 34.14 -65.47
C GLY A 452 -61.05 33.61 -64.97
N ALA A 453 -61.43 34.00 -63.75
CA ALA A 453 -62.84 34.03 -63.33
C ALA A 453 -63.40 35.46 -63.21
N ASN A 454 -62.83 36.42 -63.96
CA ASN A 454 -63.36 37.79 -64.05
C ASN A 454 -63.47 38.22 -65.51
N ASN A 455 -64.49 37.71 -66.20
CA ASN A 455 -65.13 38.41 -67.31
C ASN A 455 -66.61 38.60 -66.96
N PRO A 456 -67.00 39.73 -66.35
CA PRO A 456 -68.40 40.15 -66.36
C PRO A 456 -68.78 40.60 -67.78
N THR A 457 -69.68 39.86 -68.41
CA THR A 457 -70.41 40.29 -69.62
C THR A 457 -71.38 41.43 -69.29
N PRO A 458 -71.54 42.45 -70.15
CA PRO A 458 -72.71 43.32 -70.15
C PRO A 458 -73.97 42.60 -70.66
#